data_AF-A0A811SPQ8-F1
#
_entry.id   AF-A0A811SPQ8-F1
#
_cell.length_a   1.000
_cell.length_b   1.000
_cell.length_c   1.000
_cell.angle_alpha   90.00
_cell.angle_beta   90.00
_cell.angle_gamma   90.00
#
_symmetry.space_group_name_H-M   'P 1'
#
loop_
_entity.id
_entity.type
_entity.pdbx_description
1 polymer ?
#
loop_
_entity_poly.entity_id
_entity_poly.type
_entity_poly.pdbx_seq_one_letter_code
_entity_poly.pdbx_strand_id
1 'polypeptide(L)'
;MPVPARCVEYRPRRWCMLNPISAGDVRAGGRLADNVGYACSCADCTALGYGCSCGALDACGTASYAFNAYYQVHGQVESACDFQGIGVVVHEDASQGACNFSVQLVGSGAPALASVSCVAFT
;
A
#
# COMPACT_ATOMS: atom_id res chain seq x y z
N MET A 1 -12.17 -12.88 2.70
CA MET A 1 -10.99 -12.14 3.19
C MET A 1 -9.95 -13.14 3.69
N PRO A 2 -8.66 -12.98 3.35
CA PRO A 2 -7.60 -13.82 3.92
C PRO A 2 -7.57 -13.65 5.44
N VAL A 3 -7.33 -14.74 6.17
CA VAL A 3 -7.13 -14.69 7.61
C VAL A 3 -5.77 -14.02 7.88
N PRO A 4 -5.67 -13.04 8.79
CA PRO A 4 -4.39 -12.41 9.12
C PRO A 4 -3.39 -13.44 9.63
N ALA A 5 -2.13 -13.27 9.25
CA ALA A 5 -1.04 -14.08 9.74
C ALA A 5 -0.91 -13.94 11.26
N ARG A 6 -0.70 -15.07 11.94
CA ARG A 6 -0.46 -15.11 13.38
C ARG A 6 1.06 -15.07 13.62
N CYS A 7 1.47 -14.55 14.78
CA CYS A 7 2.87 -14.55 15.22
C CYS A 7 3.82 -13.73 14.33
N VAL A 8 3.36 -12.59 13.80
CA VAL A 8 4.18 -11.67 13.00
C VAL A 8 4.00 -10.24 13.49
N GLU A 9 5.07 -9.45 13.42
CA GLU A 9 5.00 -8.03 13.70
C GLU A 9 4.52 -7.28 12.45
N TYR A 10 3.36 -6.64 12.57
CA TYR A 10 2.83 -5.77 11.54
C TYR A 10 3.46 -4.38 11.66
N ARG A 11 3.67 -3.73 10.52
CA ARG A 11 4.01 -2.30 10.51
C ARG A 11 2.83 -1.46 11.04
N PRO A 12 3.08 -0.20 11.43
CA PRO A 12 2.02 0.72 11.82
C PRO A 12 0.87 0.75 10.78
N ARG A 13 -0.36 0.87 11.29
CA ARG A 13 -1.57 0.97 10.46
C ARG A 13 -1.66 2.35 9.81
N ARG A 14 -0.90 2.51 8.72
CA ARG A 14 -0.82 3.71 7.92
C ARG A 14 -0.69 3.32 6.46
N TRP A 15 -1.28 4.14 5.61
CA TRP A 15 -1.37 3.91 4.17
C TRP A 15 -0.96 5.16 3.44
N CYS A 16 -0.38 4.98 2.24
CA CYS A 16 -0.18 6.07 1.33
C CYS A 16 -1.33 6.13 0.33
N MET A 17 -2.01 7.27 0.25
CA MET A 17 -3.11 7.48 -0.70
C MET A 17 -2.87 8.71 -1.55
N LEU A 18 -3.55 8.78 -2.70
CA LEU A 18 -3.59 9.99 -3.49
C LEU A 18 -4.29 11.10 -2.69
N ASN A 19 -3.67 12.26 -2.60
CA ASN A 19 -4.22 13.42 -1.93
C ASN A 19 -5.43 13.96 -2.72
N PRO A 20 -6.65 13.96 -2.14
CA PRO A 20 -7.85 14.40 -2.86
C PRO A 20 -7.81 15.88 -3.25
N ILE A 21 -7.02 16.70 -2.55
CA ILE A 21 -6.88 18.14 -2.83
C ILE A 21 -6.13 18.37 -4.14
N SER A 22 -5.06 17.61 -4.39
CA SER A 22 -4.27 17.72 -5.63
C SER A 22 -4.73 16.78 -6.74
N ALA A 23 -5.63 15.84 -6.45
CA ALA A 23 -6.10 14.84 -7.42
C ALA A 23 -6.70 15.45 -8.70
N GLY A 24 -7.43 16.57 -8.61
CA GLY A 24 -8.04 17.22 -9.77
C GLY A 24 -7.01 17.74 -10.78
N ASP A 25 -6.06 18.53 -10.31
CA ASP A 25 -5.02 19.16 -11.14
C ASP A 25 -4.04 18.12 -11.68
N VAL A 26 -3.71 17.11 -10.89
CA VAL A 26 -2.74 16.06 -11.23
C VAL A 26 -3.31 15.09 -12.28
N ARG A 27 -4.62 14.83 -12.25
CA ARG A 27 -5.32 14.07 -13.31
C ARG A 27 -5.26 14.80 -14.65
N ALA A 28 -5.44 16.12 -14.66
CA ALA A 28 -5.39 16.93 -15.87
C ALA A 28 -3.97 17.05 -16.45
N GLY A 29 -2.94 17.02 -15.60
CA GLY A 29 -1.54 17.20 -15.99
C GLY A 29 -0.79 15.93 -16.43
N GLY A 30 -1.43 14.76 -16.53
CA GLY A 30 -0.80 13.51 -17.00
C GLY A 30 0.16 12.81 -16.03
N ARG A 31 0.74 13.55 -15.07
CA ARG A 31 1.71 13.05 -14.08
C ARG A 31 1.17 11.95 -13.16
N LEU A 32 -0.14 11.78 -13.06
CA LEU A 32 -0.74 10.69 -12.26
C LEU A 32 -0.33 9.32 -12.81
N ALA A 33 -0.44 9.12 -14.13
CA ALA A 33 -0.17 7.84 -14.76
C ALA A 33 1.31 7.45 -14.61
N ASP A 34 2.22 8.42 -14.74
CA ASP A 34 3.67 8.20 -14.57
C ASP A 34 4.01 7.75 -13.14
N ASN A 35 3.44 8.40 -12.12
CA ASN A 35 3.66 8.03 -10.72
C ASN A 35 3.07 6.65 -10.39
N VAL A 36 1.89 6.32 -10.96
CA VAL A 36 1.30 4.98 -10.82
C VAL A 36 2.17 3.92 -11.50
N GLY A 37 2.64 4.19 -12.72
CA GLY A 37 3.55 3.30 -13.45
C GLY A 37 4.86 3.08 -12.69
N TYR A 38 5.44 4.13 -12.14
CA TYR A 38 6.63 4.04 -11.28
C TYR A 38 6.38 3.18 -10.04
N ALA A 39 5.30 3.46 -9.29
CA ALA A 39 4.93 2.70 -8.10
C ALA A 39 4.80 1.20 -8.42
N CYS A 40 4.10 0.85 -9.50
CA CYS A 40 3.90 -0.53 -9.93
C CYS A 40 5.13 -1.18 -10.56
N SER A 41 6.13 -0.41 -10.98
CA SER A 41 7.43 -0.96 -11.40
C SER A 41 8.30 -1.40 -10.22
N CYS A 42 8.00 -0.91 -9.02
CA CYS A 42 8.73 -1.19 -7.78
C CYS A 42 7.89 -1.94 -6.72
N ALA A 43 6.62 -2.24 -7.01
CA ALA A 43 5.70 -2.91 -6.09
C ALA A 43 4.69 -3.80 -6.83
N ASP A 44 4.00 -4.67 -6.10
CA ASP A 44 2.99 -5.56 -6.67
C ASP A 44 1.63 -4.86 -6.83
N CYS A 45 1.30 -4.54 -8.08
CA CYS A 45 0.02 -3.95 -8.48
C CYS A 45 -0.92 -4.96 -9.15
N THR A 46 -0.67 -6.27 -9.10
CA THR A 46 -1.47 -7.29 -9.81
C THR A 46 -2.96 -7.24 -9.46
N ALA A 47 -3.30 -6.85 -8.23
CA ALA A 47 -4.69 -6.68 -7.80
C ALA A 47 -5.48 -5.63 -8.60
N LEU A 48 -4.80 -4.67 -9.25
CA LEU A 48 -5.41 -3.65 -10.11
C LEU A 48 -5.77 -4.16 -11.52
N GLY A 49 -5.33 -5.37 -11.88
CA GLY A 49 -5.64 -5.98 -13.16
C GLY A 49 -7.16 -6.10 -13.40
N TYR A 50 -7.55 -6.10 -14.68
CA TYR A 50 -8.94 -6.31 -15.05
C TYR A 50 -9.43 -7.68 -14.54
N GLY A 51 -10.55 -7.69 -13.80
CA GLY A 51 -11.10 -8.90 -13.18
C GLY A 51 -10.44 -9.32 -11.86
N CYS A 52 -9.45 -8.56 -11.37
CA CYS A 52 -8.83 -8.78 -10.06
C CYS A 52 -9.58 -8.07 -8.92
N SER A 53 -9.15 -8.30 -7.68
CA SER A 53 -9.81 -7.80 -6.46
C SER A 53 -9.98 -6.28 -6.39
N CYS A 54 -9.06 -5.52 -7.01
CA CYS A 54 -9.06 -4.06 -7.08
C CYS A 54 -9.25 -3.53 -8.51
N GLY A 55 -9.68 -4.37 -9.46
CA GLY A 55 -9.82 -3.98 -10.87
C GLY A 55 -11.00 -3.05 -11.18
N ALA A 56 -11.90 -2.82 -10.21
CA ALA A 56 -13.06 -1.94 -10.34
C ALA A 56 -12.87 -0.56 -9.68
N LEU A 57 -11.66 -0.25 -9.21
CA LEU A 57 -11.37 1.06 -8.64
C LEU A 57 -11.40 2.16 -9.71
N ASP A 58 -11.84 3.36 -9.33
CA ASP A 58 -11.68 4.54 -10.18
C ASP A 58 -10.20 4.93 -10.29
N ALA A 59 -9.88 5.96 -11.08
CA ALA A 59 -8.50 6.41 -11.25
C ALA A 59 -7.85 6.87 -9.93
N CYS A 60 -8.64 7.43 -8.98
CA CYS A 60 -8.12 7.81 -7.66
C CYS A 60 -7.78 6.57 -6.84
N GLY A 61 -8.70 5.62 -6.77
CA GLY A 61 -8.51 4.36 -6.04
C GLY A 61 -7.34 3.57 -6.59
N THR A 62 -7.22 3.46 -7.92
CA THR A 62 -6.11 2.80 -8.60
C THR A 62 -4.77 3.43 -8.21
N ALA A 63 -4.70 4.76 -8.22
CA ALA A 63 -3.49 5.48 -7.81
C ALA A 63 -3.16 5.28 -6.33
N SER A 64 -4.15 5.44 -5.44
CA SER A 64 -4.00 5.20 -4.01
C SER A 64 -3.52 3.78 -3.72
N TYR A 65 -4.03 2.77 -4.42
CA TYR A 65 -3.59 1.39 -4.24
C TYR A 65 -2.13 1.20 -4.64
N ALA A 66 -1.74 1.72 -5.81
CA ALA A 66 -0.36 1.65 -6.29
C ALA A 66 0.60 2.36 -5.32
N PHE A 67 0.23 3.55 -4.85
CA PHE A 67 1.03 4.32 -3.88
C PHE A 67 1.16 3.59 -2.55
N ASN A 68 0.08 2.97 -2.06
CA ASN A 68 0.16 2.15 -0.86
C ASN A 68 1.06 0.93 -1.06
N ALA A 69 0.93 0.20 -2.17
CA ALA A 69 1.77 -0.96 -2.44
C ALA A 69 3.26 -0.61 -2.39
N TYR A 70 3.64 0.49 -3.04
CA TYR A 70 5.00 1.05 -3.00
C TYR A 70 5.42 1.49 -1.59
N TYR A 71 4.60 2.28 -0.91
CA TYR A 71 4.88 2.77 0.44
C TYR A 71 5.16 1.65 1.45
N GLN A 72 4.41 0.54 1.35
CA GLN A 72 4.58 -0.59 2.25
C GLN A 72 5.90 -1.35 1.98
N VAL A 73 6.23 -1.67 0.71
CA VAL A 73 7.51 -2.36 0.38
C VAL A 73 8.73 -1.51 0.71
N HIS A 74 8.61 -0.19 0.66
CA HIS A 74 9.66 0.76 1.04
C HIS A 74 9.66 1.11 2.54
N GLY A 75 8.95 0.33 3.34
CA GLY A 75 9.07 0.35 4.79
C GLY A 75 8.44 1.55 5.47
N GLN A 76 7.41 2.15 4.85
CA GLN A 76 6.63 3.25 5.39
C GLN A 76 7.42 4.54 5.69
N VAL A 77 8.57 4.74 5.04
CA VAL A 77 9.30 6.01 5.13
C VAL A 77 8.47 7.12 4.49
N GLU A 78 8.47 8.31 5.09
CA GLU A 78 7.61 9.42 4.63
C GLU A 78 7.88 9.81 3.18
N SER A 79 9.15 9.80 2.76
CA SER A 79 9.56 10.09 1.38
C SER A 79 9.01 9.10 0.36
N ALA A 80 8.66 7.87 0.76
CA ALA A 80 8.05 6.89 -0.13
C ALA A 80 6.58 7.20 -0.45
N CYS A 81 5.96 8.14 0.27
CA CYS A 81 4.59 8.60 0.01
C CYS A 81 4.53 9.99 -0.65
N ASP A 82 5.66 10.56 -1.07
CA ASP A 82 5.68 11.90 -1.64
C ASP A 82 5.01 11.93 -3.03
N PHE A 83 5.47 11.06 -3.95
CA PHE A 83 5.00 11.00 -5.34
C PHE A 83 4.94 12.38 -6.03
N GLN A 84 5.92 13.25 -5.73
CA GLN A 84 5.98 14.63 -6.22
C GLN A 84 4.87 15.54 -5.63
N GLY A 85 4.56 15.34 -4.35
CA GLY A 85 3.61 16.12 -3.55
C GLY A 85 2.16 15.69 -3.69
N ILE A 86 1.89 14.55 -4.33
CA ILE A 86 0.52 14.09 -4.63
C ILE A 86 0.09 12.93 -3.74
N GLY A 87 1.03 12.28 -3.05
CA GLY A 87 0.71 11.27 -2.03
C GLY A 87 0.56 11.89 -0.65
N VAL A 88 -0.25 11.25 0.19
CA VAL A 88 -0.43 11.62 1.59
C VAL A 88 -0.55 10.36 2.45
N VAL A 89 0.13 10.38 3.60
CA VAL A 89 0.00 9.31 4.60
C VAL A 89 -1.29 9.51 5.37
N VAL A 90 -2.13 8.49 5.38
CA VAL A 90 -3.38 8.45 6.13
C VAL A 90 -3.39 7.29 7.12
N HIS A 91 -4.23 7.39 8.13
CA HIS A 91 -4.40 6.39 9.19
C HIS A 91 -5.76 5.68 9.11
N GLU A 92 -6.54 6.00 8.10
CA GLU A 92 -7.84 5.39 7.80
C GLU A 92 -7.65 4.36 6.68
N ASP A 93 -8.30 3.21 6.84
CA ASP A 93 -8.25 2.12 5.87
C ASP A 93 -9.27 2.38 4.74
N ALA A 94 -8.77 2.55 3.51
CA ALA A 94 -9.63 2.76 2.33
C ALA A 94 -9.96 1.46 1.56
N SER A 95 -9.78 0.30 2.19
CA SER A 95 -10.22 -0.99 1.63
C SER A 95 -11.72 -0.99 1.34
N GLN A 96 -12.12 -1.51 0.18
CA GLN A 96 -13.52 -1.55 -0.27
C GLN A 96 -13.84 -2.92 -0.87
N GLY A 97 -14.87 -3.58 -0.33
CA GLY A 97 -15.35 -4.86 -0.82
C GLY A 97 -14.24 -5.93 -0.84
N ALA A 98 -13.89 -6.41 -2.05
CA ALA A 98 -12.82 -7.37 -2.25
C ALA A 98 -11.42 -6.74 -2.32
N CYS A 99 -11.32 -5.43 -2.51
CA CYS A 99 -10.05 -4.71 -2.61
C CYS A 99 -9.52 -4.35 -1.22
N ASN A 100 -8.38 -4.92 -0.84
CA ASN A 100 -7.75 -4.68 0.44
C ASN A 100 -6.44 -3.89 0.26
N PHE A 101 -6.36 -2.75 0.94
CA PHE A 101 -5.15 -1.97 1.09
C PHE A 101 -4.31 -2.59 2.20
N SER A 102 -3.43 -3.53 1.85
CA SER A 102 -2.64 -4.26 2.83
C SER A 102 -1.63 -3.38 3.57
N VAL A 103 -1.39 -3.70 4.85
CA VAL A 103 -0.25 -3.24 5.64
C VAL A 103 0.78 -4.37 5.69
N GLN A 104 2.05 -4.07 5.42
CA GLN A 104 3.09 -5.08 5.39
C GLN A 104 3.62 -5.46 6.78
N LEU A 105 4.24 -6.63 6.84
CA LEU A 105 4.97 -7.09 8.01
C LEU A 105 6.31 -6.37 8.11
N VAL A 106 6.86 -6.31 9.33
CA VAL A 106 8.26 -5.95 9.53
C VAL A 106 9.09 -7.10 8.94
N GLY A 107 9.78 -6.83 7.82
CA GLY A 107 10.62 -7.83 7.17
C GLY A 107 11.78 -8.25 8.07
N SER A 108 12.22 -9.50 7.94
CA SER A 108 13.30 -10.14 8.74
C SER A 108 14.71 -9.52 8.56
N GLY A 109 14.82 -8.34 7.95
CA GLY A 109 16.06 -7.56 7.82
C GLY A 109 16.32 -6.59 8.98
N ALA A 110 15.39 -6.46 9.93
CA ALA A 110 15.68 -5.86 11.22
C ALA A 110 16.43 -6.88 12.09
N PRO A 111 17.41 -6.46 12.94
CA PRO A 111 18.06 -7.41 13.83
C PRO A 111 16.99 -8.12 14.65
N ALA A 112 16.89 -9.44 14.46
CA ALA A 112 15.95 -10.29 15.17
C ALA A 112 16.29 -10.27 16.66
N LEU A 113 15.68 -9.33 17.38
CA LEU A 113 15.65 -9.30 18.84
C LEU A 113 14.23 -9.64 19.30
N ALA A 114 13.72 -10.77 18.82
CA ALA A 114 12.76 -11.60 19.54
C ALA A 114 12.51 -12.86 18.70
N SER A 115 13.20 -13.95 19.06
CA SER A 115 12.74 -15.30 18.74
C SER A 115 11.36 -15.51 19.40
N VAL A 116 10.28 -15.23 18.68
CA VAL A 116 8.96 -15.73 19.07
C VAL A 116 8.95 -17.22 18.76
N SER A 117 9.37 -18.00 19.75
CA SER A 117 9.33 -19.46 19.68
C SER A 117 7.88 -19.90 19.64
N CYS A 118 7.46 -20.49 18.52
CA CYS A 118 6.17 -21.15 18.40
C CYS A 118 6.18 -22.40 19.28
N VAL A 119 5.66 -22.32 20.51
CA VAL A 119 5.36 -23.51 21.30
C VAL A 119 4.03 -24.07 20.79
N ALA A 120 4.11 -25.15 20.02
CA ALA A 120 2.96 -25.98 19.72
C ALA A 120 2.52 -26.69 21.01
N PHE A 121 1.35 -26.33 21.55
CA PHE A 121 0.71 -27.13 22.58
C PHE A 121 0.03 -28.32 21.91
N THR A 122 0.46 -29.51 22.32
CA THR A 122 -0.04 -30.85 21.92
C THR A 122 -1.49 -31.07 22.33
#